data_AF-A0A7S3XHF5-F1
#
_entry.id   AF-A0A7S3XHF5-F1
#
_cell.length_a   1.000
_cell.length_b   1.000
_cell.length_c   1.000
_cell.angle_alpha   90.00
_cell.angle_beta   90.00
_cell.angle_gamma   90.00
#
_symmetry.space_group_name_H-M   'P 1'
#
loop_
_entity.id
_entity.type
_entity.pdbx_description
1 polymer ?
#
loop_
_entity_poly.entity_id
_entity_poly.type
_entity_poly.pdbx_seq_one_letter_code
_entity_poly.pdbx_strand_id
1 'polypeptide(L)'
;NFFGAAPKPKAAPQPQVSLDEGLGKLDQSIQAIDEKLAQCEQDLQKLKQEMARGGSAKSSATQKAMLVLKRKKMLEQQRANLGGTQLNLEQVQFTQQSMQTTALTVQALETAVTAQKQQMAEIDI
;
A
#
# COMPACT_ATOMS: atom_id res chain seq x y z
N ASN A 1 34.85 -14.70 -35.92
CA ASN A 1 34.56 -13.28 -35.60
C ASN A 1 33.14 -13.12 -35.08
N PHE A 2 33.00 -12.89 -33.78
CA PHE A 2 31.75 -12.50 -33.11
C PHE A 2 31.78 -10.99 -32.88
N PHE A 3 30.93 -10.21 -33.56
CA PHE A 3 30.77 -8.79 -33.24
C PHE A 3 29.34 -8.31 -33.56
N GLY A 4 28.72 -7.66 -32.58
CA GLY A 4 27.71 -6.63 -32.84
C GLY A 4 26.23 -6.98 -32.63
N ALA A 5 25.82 -7.40 -31.43
CA ALA A 5 24.44 -7.17 -31.02
C ALA A 5 24.33 -5.76 -30.44
N ALA A 6 23.61 -4.87 -31.13
CA ALA A 6 23.34 -3.52 -30.67
C ALA A 6 22.65 -3.53 -29.28
N PRO A 7 22.97 -2.58 -28.39
CA PRO A 7 22.29 -2.48 -27.10
C PRO A 7 20.81 -2.20 -27.34
N LYS A 8 19.93 -3.04 -26.78
CA LYS A 8 18.48 -2.80 -26.78
C LYS A 8 18.22 -1.40 -26.19
N PRO A 9 17.37 -0.56 -26.81
CA PRO A 9 17.03 0.73 -26.25
C PRO A 9 16.51 0.52 -24.83
N LYS A 10 17.12 1.20 -23.85
CA LYS A 10 16.63 1.26 -22.48
C LYS A 10 15.16 1.60 -22.56
N ALA A 11 14.30 0.67 -22.15
CA ALA A 11 12.88 0.94 -22.01
C ALA A 11 12.78 2.25 -21.23
N ALA A 12 12.09 3.25 -21.80
CA ALA A 12 11.78 4.48 -21.08
C ALA A 12 11.28 4.07 -19.69
N PRO A 13 11.73 4.71 -18.59
CA PRO A 13 11.24 4.36 -17.27
C PRO A 13 9.73 4.41 -17.35
N GLN A 14 9.06 3.26 -17.24
CA GLN A 14 7.63 3.28 -16.93
C GLN A 14 7.50 4.19 -15.73
N PRO A 15 6.52 5.11 -15.67
CA PRO A 15 6.37 5.99 -14.53
C PRO A 15 6.37 5.11 -13.29
N GLN A 16 7.49 5.12 -12.57
CA GLN A 16 7.67 4.31 -11.39
C GLN A 16 6.82 5.03 -10.38
N VAL A 17 5.58 4.56 -10.19
CA VAL A 17 4.81 4.94 -9.02
C VAL A 17 5.72 4.60 -7.85
N SER A 18 6.18 5.62 -7.14
CA SER A 18 7.04 5.38 -5.98
C SER A 18 6.28 4.50 -5.00
N LEU A 19 6.98 3.69 -4.21
CA LEU A 19 6.32 2.86 -3.20
C LEU A 19 5.46 3.70 -2.26
N ASP A 20 5.89 4.93 -1.96
CA ASP A 20 5.14 5.90 -1.15
C ASP A 20 3.86 6.39 -1.84
N GLU A 21 3.90 6.68 -3.14
CA GLU A 21 2.67 7.00 -3.90
C GLU A 21 1.70 5.82 -3.98
N GLY A 22 2.24 4.60 -4.09
CA GLY A 22 1.46 3.35 -4.08
C GLY A 22 0.75 3.14 -2.74
N LEU A 23 1.48 3.32 -1.63
CA LEU A 23 0.93 3.26 -0.27
C LEU A 23 -0.12 4.34 -0.05
N GLY A 24 0.14 5.59 -0.46
CA GLY A 24 -0.82 6.68 -0.33
C GLY A 24 -2.14 6.43 -1.08
N LYS A 25 -2.08 5.85 -2.30
CA LYS A 25 -3.28 5.44 -3.05
C LYS A 25 -4.01 4.27 -2.38
N LEU A 26 -3.28 3.34 -1.79
CA LEU A 26 -3.84 2.22 -1.04
C LEU A 26 -4.62 2.72 0.19
N ASP A 27 -4.02 3.63 0.96
CA ASP A 27 -4.65 4.25 2.14
C ASP A 27 -5.94 4.99 1.78
N GLN A 28 -5.93 5.77 0.69
CA GLN A 28 -7.13 6.43 0.18
C GLN A 28 -8.23 5.43 -0.21
N SER A 29 -7.85 4.32 -0.85
CA SER A 29 -8.79 3.27 -1.25
C SER A 29 -9.39 2.56 -0.04
N ILE A 30 -8.56 2.32 0.99
CA ILE A 30 -8.95 1.77 2.28
C ILE A 30 -9.96 2.69 2.97
N GLN A 31 -9.63 3.99 3.11
CA GLN A 31 -10.51 4.98 3.74
C GLN A 31 -11.87 5.06 3.02
N ALA A 32 -11.86 5.10 1.69
CA ALA A 32 -13.09 5.14 0.90
C ALA A 32 -13.96 3.87 1.07
N ILE A 33 -13.36 2.71 1.34
CA ILE A 33 -14.11 1.48 1.65
C ILE A 33 -14.65 1.53 3.08
N ASP A 34 -13.85 1.97 4.04
CA ASP A 34 -14.25 2.09 5.44
C ASP A 34 -15.42 3.07 5.61
N GLU A 35 -15.43 4.19 4.89
CA GLU A 35 -16.56 5.12 4.82
C GLU A 35 -17.84 4.46 4.26
N LYS A 36 -17.70 3.68 3.18
CA LYS A 36 -18.84 2.95 2.58
C LYS A 36 -19.37 1.87 3.52
N LEU A 37 -18.50 1.21 4.29
CA LEU A 37 -18.89 0.25 5.31
C LEU A 37 -19.67 0.92 6.44
N ALA A 38 -19.18 2.06 6.94
CA ALA A 38 -19.88 2.85 7.95
C ALA A 38 -21.28 3.27 7.47
N GLN A 39 -21.41 3.69 6.21
CA GLN A 39 -22.72 4.00 5.63
C GLN A 39 -23.65 2.79 5.60
N CYS A 40 -23.14 1.62 5.21
CA CYS A 40 -23.93 0.38 5.23
C CYS A 40 -24.41 0.05 6.64
N GLU A 41 -23.59 0.26 7.67
CA GLU A 41 -23.98 0.01 9.06
C GLU A 41 -25.08 0.97 9.53
N GLN A 42 -24.97 2.25 9.20
CA GLN A 42 -26.02 3.24 9.50
C GLN A 42 -27.34 2.87 8.82
N ASP A 43 -27.30 2.47 7.55
CA ASP A 43 -28.49 2.06 6.80
C ASP A 43 -29.13 0.81 7.42
N LEU A 44 -28.32 -0.18 7.82
CA LEU A 44 -28.80 -1.38 8.51
C LEU A 44 -29.43 -1.07 9.86
N GLN A 45 -28.89 -0.11 10.62
CA GLN A 45 -29.49 0.32 11.88
C GLN A 45 -30.88 0.94 11.67
N LYS A 46 -31.03 1.82 10.67
CA LYS A 46 -32.33 2.43 10.31
C LYS A 46 -33.33 1.36 9.88
N LEU A 47 -32.92 0.46 8.99
CA LEU A 47 -33.76 -0.64 8.51
C LEU A 47 -34.16 -1.59 9.64
N LYS A 48 -33.28 -1.83 10.62
CA LYS A 48 -33.60 -2.61 11.82
C LYS A 48 -34.70 -1.96 12.65
N GLN A 49 -34.67 -0.64 12.82
CA GLN A 49 -35.73 0.10 13.50
C GLN A 49 -37.06 0.04 12.72
N GLU A 50 -37.02 0.17 11.40
CA GLU A 50 -38.22 0.03 10.54
C GLU A 50 -38.83 -1.38 10.65
N MET A 51 -38.01 -2.42 10.63
CA MET A 51 -38.46 -3.81 10.80
C MET A 51 -39.07 -4.07 12.18
N ALA A 52 -38.57 -3.40 13.22
CA ALA A 52 -39.07 -3.52 14.59
C ALA A 52 -40.47 -2.88 14.76
N ARG A 53 -40.81 -1.87 13.96
CA ARG A 53 -42.15 -1.22 13.99
C ARG A 53 -43.26 -2.10 13.41
N GLY A 54 -42.93 -3.16 12.67
CA GLY A 54 -43.89 -4.16 12.16
C GLY A 54 -44.73 -3.69 10.96
N GLY A 55 -45.75 -4.48 10.61
CA GLY A 55 -46.67 -4.19 9.50
C GLY A 55 -46.09 -4.35 8.09
N SER A 56 -46.73 -3.75 7.08
CA SER A 56 -46.32 -3.80 5.67
C SER A 56 -44.91 -3.24 5.43
N ALA A 57 -44.46 -2.29 6.26
CA ALA A 57 -43.11 -1.73 6.23
C ALA A 57 -42.02 -2.78 6.50
N LYS A 58 -42.31 -3.84 7.27
CA LYS A 58 -41.35 -4.89 7.62
C LYS A 58 -40.84 -5.68 6.41
N SER A 59 -41.72 -5.99 5.45
CA SER A 59 -41.35 -6.77 4.26
C SER A 59 -40.39 -5.98 3.37
N SER A 60 -40.72 -4.71 3.09
CA SER A 60 -39.87 -3.82 2.31
C SER A 60 -38.52 -3.56 3.00
N ALA A 61 -38.52 -3.32 4.31
CA ALA A 61 -37.30 -3.11 5.07
C ALA A 61 -36.40 -4.35 5.09
N THR A 62 -36.96 -5.56 5.19
CA THR A 62 -36.21 -6.82 5.07
C THR A 62 -35.50 -6.95 3.72
N GLN A 63 -36.22 -6.69 2.63
CA GLN A 63 -35.65 -6.76 1.28
C GLN A 63 -34.50 -5.77 1.09
N LYS A 64 -34.68 -4.53 1.54
CA LYS A 64 -33.61 -3.51 1.53
C LYS A 64 -32.41 -3.93 2.38
N ALA A 65 -32.65 -4.48 3.58
CA ALA A 65 -31.58 -4.91 4.48
C ALA A 65 -30.73 -6.02 3.85
N MET A 66 -31.34 -6.98 3.15
CA MET A 66 -30.62 -8.03 2.43
C MET A 66 -29.67 -7.47 1.36
N LEU A 67 -30.08 -6.43 0.62
CA LEU A 67 -29.24 -5.77 -0.37
C LEU A 67 -28.07 -5.04 0.29
N VAL A 68 -28.32 -4.33 1.39
CA VAL A 68 -27.26 -3.63 2.14
C VAL A 68 -26.27 -4.62 2.75
N LEU A 69 -26.73 -5.74 3.31
CA LEU A 69 -25.86 -6.81 3.83
C LEU A 69 -24.97 -7.41 2.73
N LYS A 70 -25.52 -7.67 1.54
CA LYS A 70 -24.74 -8.16 0.40
C LYS A 70 -23.65 -7.17 0.00
N ARG A 71 -23.98 -5.87 -0.06
CA ARG A 71 -23.02 -4.81 -0.34
C ARG A 71 -21.94 -4.73 0.75
N LYS A 72 -22.34 -4.78 2.02
CA LYS A 72 -21.41 -4.77 3.17
C LYS A 72 -20.40 -5.90 3.07
N LYS A 73 -20.87 -7.14 2.88
CA LYS A 73 -20.01 -8.33 2.74
C LYS A 73 -18.99 -8.18 1.59
N MET A 74 -19.41 -7.63 0.46
CA MET A 74 -18.52 -7.39 -0.68
C MET A 74 -17.43 -6.36 -0.33
N LEU A 75 -17.79 -5.28 0.37
CA LEU A 75 -16.83 -4.25 0.81
C LEU A 75 -15.87 -4.80 1.88
N GLU A 76 -16.35 -5.61 2.83
CA GLU A 76 -15.51 -6.29 3.83
C GLU A 76 -14.47 -7.18 3.15
N GLN A 77 -14.86 -7.93 2.11
CA GLN A 77 -13.93 -8.73 1.33
C GLN A 77 -12.89 -7.87 0.60
N GLN A 78 -13.31 -6.76 -0.01
CA GLN A 78 -12.39 -5.83 -0.67
C GLN A 78 -11.39 -5.24 0.33
N ARG A 79 -11.86 -4.84 1.52
CA ARG A 79 -11.01 -4.31 2.59
C ARG A 79 -9.98 -5.31 3.07
N ALA A 80 -10.38 -6.56 3.28
CA ALA A 80 -9.49 -7.65 3.66
C ALA A 80 -8.40 -7.89 2.61
N ASN A 81 -8.77 -7.87 1.32
CA ASN A 81 -7.81 -8.03 0.23
C ASN A 81 -6.77 -6.89 0.22
N LEU A 82 -7.22 -5.64 0.39
CA LEU A 82 -6.31 -4.48 0.47
C LEU A 82 -5.40 -4.53 1.69
N GLY A 83 -5.87 -5.06 2.83
CA GLY A 83 -5.02 -5.29 4.01
C GLY A 83 -3.86 -6.26 3.73
N GLY A 84 -4.10 -7.32 2.95
CA GLY A 84 -3.02 -8.20 2.50
C GLY A 84 -2.02 -7.49 1.57
N THR A 85 -2.51 -6.64 0.66
CA THR A 85 -1.64 -5.82 -0.20
C THR A 85 -0.83 -4.81 0.62
N GLN A 86 -1.42 -4.22 1.65
CA GLN A 86 -0.76 -3.27 2.54
C GLN A 86 0.46 -3.91 3.23
N LEU A 87 0.28 -5.09 3.83
CA LEU A 87 1.38 -5.80 4.49
C LEU A 87 2.52 -6.15 3.53
N ASN A 88 2.19 -6.55 2.30
CA ASN A 88 3.20 -6.82 1.29
C ASN A 88 4.00 -5.55 0.94
N LEU A 89 3.33 -4.40 0.79
CA LEU A 89 3.99 -3.13 0.49
C LEU A 89 4.82 -2.60 1.67
N GLU A 90 4.32 -2.72 2.90
CA GLU A 90 5.06 -2.36 4.11
C GLU A 90 6.35 -3.18 4.24
N GLN A 91 6.32 -4.48 3.91
CA GLN A 91 7.51 -5.32 3.90
C GLN A 91 8.54 -4.87 2.84
N VAL A 92 8.07 -4.45 1.67
CA VAL A 92 8.92 -3.91 0.60
C VAL A 92 9.49 -2.55 1.00
N GLN A 93 8.69 -1.67 1.60
CA GLN A 93 9.15 -0.37 2.09
C GLN A 93 10.23 -0.51 3.16
N PHE A 94 10.04 -1.42 4.13
CA PHE A 94 11.04 -1.72 5.14
C PHE A 94 12.34 -2.24 4.52
N THR A 95 12.24 -3.16 3.55
CA THR A 95 13.41 -3.69 2.84
C THR A 95 14.14 -2.57 2.10
N GLN A 96 13.40 -1.68 1.43
CA GLN A 96 13.96 -0.53 0.72
C GLN A 96 14.70 0.43 1.66
N GLN A 97 14.12 0.74 2.82
CA GLN A 97 14.77 1.58 3.84
C GLN A 97 16.06 0.94 4.39
N SER A 98 16.05 -0.37 4.62
CA SER A 98 17.24 -1.12 5.04
C SER A 98 18.34 -1.10 3.98
N MET A 99 17.97 -1.28 2.71
CA MET A 99 18.90 -1.18 1.57
C MET A 99 19.50 0.23 1.44
N GLN A 100 18.68 1.28 1.60
CA GLN A 100 19.15 2.67 1.59
C GLN A 100 20.13 2.93 2.75
N THR A 101 19.80 2.48 3.95
CA THR A 101 20.68 2.61 5.13
C THR A 101 22.01 1.90 4.92
N THR A 102 21.97 0.69 4.35
CA THR A 102 23.18 -0.07 4.02
C THR A 102 24.02 0.66 2.99
N ALA A 103 23.41 1.19 1.93
CA ALA A 103 24.13 1.93 0.90
C ALA A 103 24.78 3.22 1.44
N LEU A 104 24.09 3.95 2.32
CA LEU A 104 24.66 5.12 3.01
C LEU A 104 25.83 4.73 3.92
N THR A 105 25.70 3.61 4.64
CA THR A 105 26.78 3.08 5.49
C THR A 105 28.00 2.72 4.66
N VAL A 106 27.81 2.04 3.52
CA VAL A 106 28.92 1.69 2.62
C VAL A 106 29.60 2.94 2.08
N GLN A 107 28.85 3.95 1.63
CA GLN A 107 29.43 5.23 1.20
C GLN A 107 30.22 5.93 2.31
N ALA A 108 29.71 5.92 3.55
CA ALA A 108 30.42 6.49 4.69
C ALA A 108 31.72 5.73 4.98
N LEU A 109 31.71 4.40 4.90
CA LEU A 109 32.90 3.57 5.07
C LEU A 109 33.92 3.80 3.96
N GLU A 110 33.50 3.89 2.70
CA GLU A 110 34.39 4.21 1.57
C GLU A 110 35.07 5.57 1.76
N THR A 111 34.31 6.57 2.21
CA THR A 111 34.82 7.91 2.52
C THR A 111 35.84 7.85 3.66
N ALA A 112 35.52 7.16 4.75
CA ALA A 112 36.40 7.00 5.91
C ALA A 112 37.70 6.25 5.56
N VAL A 113 37.62 5.17 4.78
CA VAL A 113 38.77 4.41 4.29
C VAL A 113 39.66 5.29 3.40
N THR A 114 39.07 6.12 2.56
CA THR A 114 39.83 7.05 1.69
C THR A 114 40.57 8.10 2.52
N ALA A 115 39.91 8.71 3.50
CA ALA A 115 40.55 9.67 4.40
C ALA A 115 41.67 9.03 5.24
N GLN A 116 41.45 7.80 5.75
CA GLN A 116 42.48 7.06 6.48
C GLN A 116 43.73 6.82 5.62
N LYS A 117 43.58 6.42 4.36
CA LYS A 117 44.70 6.22 3.44
C LYS A 117 45.49 7.51 3.20
N GLN A 118 44.81 8.66 3.09
CA GLN A 118 45.47 9.96 2.93
C GLN A 118 46.27 10.33 4.18
N GLN A 119 45.69 10.17 5.37
CA GLN A 119 46.37 10.45 6.64
C GLN A 119 47.59 9.54 6.86
N MET A 120 47.50 8.25 6.52
CA MET A 120 48.64 7.34 6.63
C MET A 120 49.80 7.75 5.71
N ALA A 121 49.52 8.26 4.51
CA ALA A 121 50.55 8.77 3.60
C ALA A 121 51.22 10.06 4.12
N GLU A 122 50.56 10.86 4.95
CA GLU A 122 51.16 12.04 5.61
C GLU A 122 52.02 11.66 6.83
N ILE A 123 51.78 10.51 7.46
CA ILE A 123 52.50 10.05 8.67
C ILE A 123 53.81 9.32 8.32
N ASP A 124 53.97 8.79 7.10
CA ASP A 124 55.25 8.26 6.60
C ASP A 124 56.26 9.42 6.35
N ILE A 125 56.85 9.93 7.43
CA ILE A 125 58.05 10.80 7.51
C ILE A 125 59.04 10.19 8.50
#